data_AF-A0A424S307-F1
#
_entry.id   AF-A0A424S307-F1
#
_cell.length_a   1.000
_cell.length_b   1.000
_cell.length_c   1.000
_cell.angle_alpha   90.00
_cell.angle_beta   90.00
_cell.angle_gamma   90.00
#
_symmetry.space_group_name_H-M   'P 1'
#
loop_
_entity.id
_entity.type
_entity.pdbx_description
1 polymer ?
#
loop_
_entity_poly.entity_id
_entity_poly.type
_entity_poly.pdbx_seq_one_letter_code
_entity_poly.pdbx_strand_id
1 'polypeptide(L)'
;HIHAYLVQRYFHASPENAASYDLFGSLGKVGQFLSEDQSFSLLKFEEWLTRGVKNVTGLPRPVPYEVELKQSPAFQSWAGNFDMSIETAASITVKLCYAGLFSVVLLIVLYLSEVALRSPWGRMMRAIRDNETAAAAMGKNVTSRHLQVFILGSAVVGIAGAMLTTLDGQFNPPTYQPLRFTFLIWVMVIIGGAGNNWGAVLGGFIIWFFWIEAEPIGLWLMGALTSGMAPDHWLRLHLIESAAHMRLLTMGLVLLLVLRFAPRGLIPEVKR
;
A
#
# COMPACT_ATOMS: atom_id res chain seq x y z
N HIS A 1 -41.29 -24.17 -10.28
CA HIS A 1 -40.93 -25.49 -9.73
C HIS A 1 -39.60 -25.55 -8.98
N ILE A 2 -38.52 -24.88 -9.44
CA ILE A 2 -37.23 -24.86 -8.71
C ILE A 2 -37.27 -24.03 -7.41
N HIS A 3 -38.08 -22.97 -7.40
CA HIS A 3 -38.21 -22.06 -6.24
C HIS A 3 -38.90 -22.70 -5.02
N ALA A 4 -39.84 -23.63 -5.22
CA ALA A 4 -40.52 -24.34 -4.14
C ALA A 4 -39.62 -25.40 -3.48
N TYR A 5 -38.68 -25.96 -4.24
CA TYR A 5 -37.77 -27.01 -3.77
C TYR A 5 -36.67 -26.48 -2.83
N LEU A 6 -36.34 -25.19 -2.92
CA LEU A 6 -35.28 -24.57 -2.12
C LEU A 6 -35.76 -24.07 -0.75
N VAL A 7 -37.02 -23.64 -0.64
CA VAL A 7 -37.62 -23.22 0.64
C VAL A 7 -37.79 -24.41 1.59
N GLN A 8 -38.16 -25.57 1.05
CA GLN A 8 -38.39 -26.80 1.82
C GLN A 8 -37.09 -27.42 2.36
N ARG A 9 -35.92 -27.07 1.81
CA ARG A 9 -34.62 -27.61 2.23
C ARG A 9 -33.92 -26.75 3.30
N TYR A 10 -34.35 -25.51 3.51
CA TYR A 10 -33.73 -24.59 4.47
C TYR A 10 -34.55 -24.35 5.75
N PHE A 11 -35.86 -24.55 5.71
CA PHE A 11 -36.70 -24.50 6.92
C PHE A 11 -37.23 -25.91 7.20
N HIS A 12 -36.55 -26.64 8.10
CA HIS A 12 -37.10 -27.86 8.72
C HIS A 12 -38.36 -27.49 9.54
N ALA A 13 -39.49 -27.30 8.88
CA ALA A 13 -40.77 -27.03 9.52
C ALA A 13 -41.79 -28.12 9.11
N SER A 14 -42.35 -28.78 10.13
CA SER A 14 -43.37 -29.82 9.99
C SER A 14 -44.67 -29.24 9.38
N PRO A 15 -45.47 -30.02 8.63
CA PRO A 15 -46.51 -29.51 7.72
C PRO A 15 -47.81 -28.97 8.35
N GLU A 16 -47.86 -28.62 9.65
CA GLU A 16 -49.16 -28.53 10.34
C GLU A 16 -49.72 -27.14 10.67
N ASN A 17 -49.02 -26.02 10.44
CA ASN A 17 -49.57 -24.69 10.81
C ASN A 17 -49.68 -23.72 9.63
N ALA A 18 -50.38 -24.13 8.58
CA ALA A 18 -50.65 -23.33 7.38
C ALA A 18 -51.98 -22.53 7.44
N ALA A 19 -52.38 -22.03 8.62
CA ALA A 19 -53.56 -21.18 8.72
C ALA A 19 -53.27 -19.94 9.59
N SER A 20 -53.75 -18.79 9.12
CA SER A 20 -53.77 -17.47 9.80
C SER A 20 -52.44 -16.74 9.98
N TYR A 21 -51.92 -16.13 8.90
CA TYR A 21 -51.15 -14.88 9.00
C TYR A 21 -51.54 -13.91 7.88
N ASP A 22 -51.94 -12.72 8.27
CA ASP A 22 -52.41 -11.60 7.44
C ASP A 22 -51.46 -11.28 6.27
N LEU A 23 -51.97 -11.46 5.06
CA LEU A 23 -51.23 -11.34 3.79
C LEU A 23 -50.96 -9.90 3.32
N PHE A 24 -51.50 -8.87 3.98
CA PHE A 24 -51.40 -7.48 3.48
C PHE A 24 -50.37 -6.59 4.21
N GLY A 25 -50.06 -6.85 5.48
CA GLY A 25 -49.01 -6.11 6.22
C GLY A 25 -47.60 -6.66 6.00
N SER A 26 -47.50 -7.94 5.63
CA SER A 26 -46.23 -8.64 5.41
C SER A 26 -45.59 -8.27 4.07
N LEU A 27 -46.36 -8.00 3.02
CA LEU A 27 -45.82 -7.69 1.68
C LEU A 27 -45.00 -6.39 1.63
N GLY A 28 -45.34 -5.38 2.45
CA GLY A 28 -44.56 -4.14 2.55
C GLY A 28 -43.20 -4.33 3.24
N LYS A 29 -43.17 -5.14 4.31
CA LYS A 29 -41.92 -5.49 5.01
C LYS A 29 -41.09 -6.51 4.24
N VAL A 30 -41.73 -7.44 3.52
CA VAL A 30 -41.07 -8.42 2.64
C VAL A 30 -40.50 -7.73 1.39
N GLY A 31 -41.14 -6.70 0.83
CA GLY A 31 -40.54 -5.91 -0.26
C GLY A 31 -39.28 -5.14 0.16
N GLN A 32 -39.27 -4.61 1.40
CA GLN A 32 -38.11 -3.92 1.96
C GLN A 32 -36.98 -4.89 2.35
N PHE A 33 -37.33 -6.03 2.98
CA PHE A 33 -36.41 -7.12 3.30
C PHE A 33 -35.83 -7.78 2.04
N LEU A 34 -36.63 -7.96 0.99
CA LEU A 34 -36.15 -8.49 -0.28
C LEU A 34 -35.21 -7.48 -0.96
N SER A 35 -35.41 -6.17 -0.85
CA SER A 35 -34.45 -5.22 -1.47
C SER A 35 -33.06 -5.23 -0.81
N GLU A 36 -33.00 -5.38 0.51
CA GLU A 36 -31.74 -5.47 1.26
C GLU A 36 -31.08 -6.84 1.07
N ASP A 37 -31.86 -7.92 1.11
CA ASP A 37 -31.36 -9.30 1.00
C ASP A 37 -31.02 -9.69 -0.45
N GLN A 38 -31.67 -9.09 -1.46
CA GLN A 38 -31.25 -9.22 -2.87
C GLN A 38 -29.91 -8.52 -3.13
N SER A 39 -29.65 -7.37 -2.51
CA SER A 39 -28.33 -6.72 -2.60
C SER A 39 -27.25 -7.54 -1.90
N PHE A 40 -27.54 -8.08 -0.70
CA PHE A 40 -26.61 -8.91 0.05
C PHE A 40 -26.35 -10.27 -0.62
N SER A 41 -27.37 -10.89 -1.21
CA SER A 41 -27.22 -12.12 -1.96
C SER A 41 -26.50 -11.91 -3.30
N LEU A 42 -26.75 -10.82 -4.02
CA LEU A 42 -26.03 -10.47 -5.25
C LEU A 42 -24.53 -10.24 -5.00
N LEU A 43 -24.17 -9.56 -3.90
CA LEU A 43 -22.78 -9.42 -3.43
C LEU A 43 -22.14 -10.78 -3.09
N LYS A 44 -22.90 -11.69 -2.46
CA LYS A 44 -22.45 -13.05 -2.11
C LYS A 44 -22.27 -13.95 -3.34
N PHE A 45 -23.05 -13.72 -4.40
CA PHE A 45 -22.89 -14.38 -5.70
C PHE A 45 -21.71 -13.83 -6.51
N GLU A 46 -21.32 -12.57 -6.33
CA GLU A 46 -20.16 -11.94 -6.99
C GLU A 46 -18.83 -12.57 -6.57
N GLU A 47 -18.64 -12.85 -5.26
CA GLU A 47 -17.45 -13.56 -4.76
C GLU A 47 -17.34 -15.00 -5.31
N TRP A 48 -18.48 -15.67 -5.50
CA TRP A 48 -18.55 -17.01 -6.09
C TRP A 48 -18.25 -16.99 -7.60
N LEU A 49 -18.78 -16.01 -8.33
CA LEU A 49 -18.55 -15.80 -9.77
C LEU A 49 -17.10 -15.44 -10.09
N THR A 50 -16.46 -14.68 -9.21
CA THR A 50 -15.06 -14.24 -9.39
C THR A 50 -14.03 -15.18 -8.75
N ARG A 51 -14.48 -16.22 -8.03
CA ARG A 51 -13.65 -17.09 -7.17
C ARG A 51 -12.84 -16.32 -6.11
N GLY A 52 -13.26 -15.10 -5.77
CA GLY A 52 -12.50 -14.16 -4.97
C GLY A 52 -11.10 -13.90 -5.55
N VAL A 53 -10.40 -12.92 -5.00
CA VAL A 53 -8.99 -12.73 -5.34
C VAL A 53 -8.18 -13.70 -4.49
N LYS A 54 -7.82 -14.85 -5.06
CA LYS A 54 -7.04 -15.86 -4.34
C LYS A 54 -5.67 -15.30 -3.99
N ASN A 55 -5.32 -15.39 -2.71
CA ASN A 55 -3.98 -15.06 -2.25
C ASN A 55 -2.96 -15.96 -2.96
N VAL A 56 -1.94 -15.34 -3.54
CA VAL A 56 -0.81 -16.07 -4.11
C VAL A 56 0.25 -16.16 -3.03
N THR A 57 0.59 -17.39 -2.63
CA THR A 57 1.60 -17.69 -1.62
C THR A 57 2.69 -18.57 -2.25
N GLY A 58 3.88 -18.60 -1.64
CA GLY A 58 4.99 -19.44 -2.12
C GLY A 58 5.71 -18.88 -3.36
N LEU A 59 5.76 -17.56 -3.50
CA LEU A 59 6.55 -16.93 -4.56
C LEU A 59 8.04 -17.29 -4.38
N PRO A 60 8.73 -17.73 -5.45
CA PRO A 60 10.16 -17.98 -5.38
C PRO A 60 10.86 -16.67 -5.07
N ARG A 61 11.66 -16.68 -4.02
CA ARG A 61 12.34 -15.48 -3.52
C ARG A 61 13.83 -15.51 -3.88
N PRO A 62 14.42 -14.36 -4.24
CA PRO A 62 15.82 -14.27 -4.64
C PRO A 62 16.80 -14.33 -3.45
N VAL A 63 16.30 -14.32 -2.21
CA VAL A 63 17.08 -14.27 -0.97
C VAL A 63 16.91 -15.57 -0.18
N PRO A 64 17.98 -16.12 0.45
CA PRO A 64 17.91 -17.38 1.21
C PRO A 64 16.80 -17.44 2.25
N TYR A 65 16.33 -18.65 2.57
CA TYR A 65 15.32 -18.81 3.61
C TYR A 65 15.89 -18.59 5.01
N GLU A 66 15.15 -17.90 5.89
CA GLU A 66 15.57 -17.75 7.29
C GLU A 66 15.73 -19.13 7.95
N VAL A 67 14.87 -20.08 7.59
CA VAL A 67 14.95 -21.48 8.06
C VAL A 67 16.22 -22.17 7.58
N GLU A 68 16.61 -21.96 6.32
CA GLU A 68 17.85 -22.53 5.74
C GLU A 68 19.10 -21.91 6.40
N LEU A 69 19.10 -20.60 6.60
CA LEU A 69 20.19 -19.88 7.28
C LEU A 69 20.36 -20.37 8.72
N LYS A 70 19.25 -20.54 9.46
CA LYS A 70 19.23 -21.07 10.82
C LYS A 70 19.81 -22.49 10.90
N GLN A 71 19.62 -23.32 9.86
CA GLN A 71 20.12 -24.70 9.82
C GLN A 71 21.59 -24.81 9.40
N SER A 72 22.16 -23.77 8.77
CA SER A 72 23.52 -23.84 8.23
C SER A 72 24.59 -23.70 9.32
N PRO A 73 25.50 -24.69 9.50
CA PRO A 73 26.51 -24.67 10.56
C PRO A 73 27.49 -23.48 10.46
N ALA A 74 27.82 -23.06 9.23
CA ALA A 74 28.70 -21.92 8.98
C ALA A 74 28.07 -20.58 9.40
N PHE A 75 26.75 -20.45 9.30
CA PHE A 75 26.05 -19.25 9.74
C PHE A 75 25.90 -19.21 11.26
N GLN A 76 25.68 -20.36 11.89
CA GLN A 76 25.64 -20.47 13.35
C GLN A 76 26.98 -20.08 13.98
N SER A 77 28.11 -20.54 13.41
CA SER A 77 29.44 -20.14 13.87
C SER A 77 29.74 -18.66 13.61
N TRP A 78 29.33 -18.12 12.46
CA TRP A 78 29.45 -16.70 12.17
C TRP A 78 28.63 -15.83 13.15
N ALA A 79 27.38 -16.21 13.43
CA ALA A 79 26.52 -15.51 14.40
C ALA A 79 27.10 -15.56 15.82
N GLY A 80 27.69 -16.70 16.20
CA GLY A 80 28.38 -16.88 17.47
C GLY A 80 29.59 -15.95 17.65
N ASN A 81 30.28 -15.56 16.57
CA ASN A 81 31.38 -14.60 16.64
C ASN A 81 30.92 -13.18 17.03
N PHE A 82 29.64 -12.86 16.83
CA PHE A 82 29.05 -11.56 17.17
C PHE A 82 28.21 -11.60 18.46
N ASP A 83 28.20 -12.72 19.19
CA ASP A 83 27.35 -12.95 20.38
C ASP A 83 25.85 -12.68 20.11
N MET A 84 25.42 -12.86 18.85
CA MET A 84 24.05 -12.62 18.42
C MET A 84 23.22 -13.90 18.48
N SER A 85 21.95 -13.78 18.86
CA SER A 85 21.01 -14.89 18.73
C SER A 85 20.88 -15.28 17.24
N ILE A 86 20.80 -16.59 16.97
CA ILE A 86 20.70 -17.13 15.61
C ILE A 86 19.45 -16.58 14.90
N GLU A 87 18.37 -16.33 15.63
CA GLU A 87 17.14 -15.76 15.10
C GLU A 87 17.31 -14.31 14.64
N THR A 88 17.92 -13.49 15.50
CA THR A 88 18.18 -12.09 15.18
C THR A 88 19.18 -11.97 14.02
N ALA A 89 20.25 -12.76 14.04
CA ALA A 89 21.24 -12.79 12.97
C ALA A 89 20.63 -13.18 11.62
N ALA A 90 19.82 -14.25 11.58
CA ALA A 90 19.17 -14.73 10.34
C ALA A 90 18.21 -13.67 9.77
N SER A 91 17.38 -13.07 10.62
CA SER A 91 16.42 -12.04 10.17
C SER A 91 17.12 -10.78 9.65
N ILE A 92 18.16 -10.31 10.35
CA ILE A 92 18.96 -9.16 9.91
C ILE A 92 19.62 -9.46 8.56
N THR A 93 20.19 -10.66 8.40
CA THR A 93 20.89 -11.04 7.16
C THR A 93 19.95 -11.04 5.97
N VAL A 94 18.76 -11.64 6.09
CA VAL A 94 17.75 -11.64 5.03
C VAL A 94 17.30 -10.20 4.69
N LYS A 95 17.05 -9.38 5.71
CA LYS A 95 16.68 -7.96 5.51
C LYS A 95 17.79 -7.18 4.81
N LEU A 96 19.06 -7.42 5.16
CA LEU A 96 20.21 -6.79 4.50
C LEU A 96 20.36 -7.24 3.04
N CYS A 97 20.13 -8.52 2.74
CA CYS A 97 20.13 -8.99 1.35
C CYS A 97 19.03 -8.32 0.51
N TYR A 98 17.80 -8.21 1.04
CA TYR A 98 16.73 -7.47 0.37
C TYR A 98 17.07 -5.98 0.23
N ALA A 99 17.58 -5.35 1.28
CA ALA A 99 18.00 -3.95 1.25
C ALA A 99 19.09 -3.72 0.20
N GLY A 100 20.08 -4.61 0.10
CA GLY A 100 21.13 -4.56 -0.90
C GLY A 100 20.57 -4.72 -2.32
N LEU A 101 19.76 -5.75 -2.56
CA LEU A 101 19.11 -5.99 -3.86
C LEU A 101 18.28 -4.78 -4.30
N PHE A 102 17.44 -4.26 -3.41
CA PHE A 102 16.56 -3.14 -3.72
C PHE A 102 17.32 -1.84 -3.91
N SER A 103 18.40 -1.61 -3.15
CA SER A 103 19.29 -0.47 -3.34
C SER A 103 19.98 -0.53 -4.70
N VAL A 104 20.44 -1.70 -5.14
CA VAL A 104 21.04 -1.87 -6.47
C VAL A 104 20.03 -1.55 -7.57
N VAL A 105 18.82 -2.10 -7.49
CA VAL A 105 17.75 -1.81 -8.47
C VAL A 105 17.40 -0.32 -8.47
N LEU A 106 17.23 0.29 -7.30
CA LEU A 106 16.96 1.71 -7.16
C LEU A 106 18.06 2.56 -7.81
N LEU A 107 19.33 2.27 -7.53
CA LEU A 107 20.47 2.99 -8.11
C LEU A 107 20.52 2.85 -9.62
N ILE A 108 20.23 1.67 -10.17
CA ILE A 108 20.15 1.45 -11.62
C ILE A 108 19.02 2.30 -12.22
N VAL A 109 17.82 2.26 -11.64
CA VAL A 109 16.67 3.05 -12.13
C VAL A 109 16.97 4.55 -12.05
N LEU A 110 17.58 5.02 -10.96
CA LEU A 110 17.97 6.42 -10.81
C LEU A 110 19.03 6.83 -11.81
N TYR A 111 20.05 5.99 -12.03
CA TYR A 111 21.08 6.23 -13.02
C TYR A 111 20.47 6.34 -14.43
N LEU A 112 19.62 5.39 -14.81
CA LEU A 112 18.92 5.41 -16.10
C LEU A 112 18.02 6.64 -16.24
N SER A 113 17.33 7.04 -15.17
CA SER A 113 16.46 8.22 -15.16
C SER A 113 17.26 9.53 -15.31
N GLU A 114 18.39 9.66 -14.63
CA GLU A 114 19.31 10.80 -14.76
C GLU A 114 19.90 10.90 -16.16
N VAL A 115 20.36 9.78 -16.73
CA VAL A 115 20.88 9.72 -18.09
C VAL A 115 19.79 10.10 -19.10
N ALA A 116 18.58 9.56 -18.94
CA ALA A 116 17.44 9.90 -19.79
C ALA A 116 17.10 11.41 -19.73
N LEU A 117 17.13 12.02 -18.55
CA LEU A 117 16.89 13.47 -18.37
C LEU A 117 17.98 14.36 -18.96
N ARG A 118 19.24 13.92 -18.98
CA ARG A 118 20.37 14.67 -19.57
C ARG A 118 20.47 14.50 -21.09
N SER A 119 19.90 13.42 -21.61
CA SER A 119 19.86 13.15 -23.05
C SER A 119 19.06 14.21 -23.85
N PRO A 120 19.22 14.25 -25.20
CA PRO A 120 18.38 15.11 -26.05
C PRO A 120 16.88 14.87 -25.86
N TRP A 121 16.48 13.64 -25.51
CA TRP A 121 15.10 13.28 -25.22
C TRP A 121 14.58 14.01 -23.97
N GLY A 122 15.35 14.02 -22.88
CA GLY A 122 14.98 14.74 -21.65
C GLY A 122 14.90 16.26 -21.83
N ARG A 123 15.79 16.85 -22.63
CA ARG A 123 15.70 18.30 -22.98
C ARG A 123 14.42 18.62 -23.75
N MET A 124 14.04 17.75 -24.68
CA MET A 124 12.78 17.89 -25.42
C MET A 124 11.56 17.73 -24.52
N MET A 125 11.60 16.83 -23.53
CA MET A 125 10.50 16.66 -22.57
C MET A 125 10.30 17.92 -21.71
N ARG A 126 11.40 18.56 -21.27
CA ARG A 126 11.33 19.85 -20.56
C ARG A 126 10.70 20.95 -21.42
N ALA A 127 11.08 21.04 -22.70
CA ALA A 127 10.47 22.01 -23.61
C ALA A 127 8.95 21.78 -23.82
N ILE A 128 8.52 20.52 -23.90
CA ILE A 128 7.08 20.17 -23.95
C ILE A 128 6.37 20.56 -22.66
N ARG A 129 6.99 20.31 -21.49
CA ARG A 129 6.43 20.69 -20.19
C ARG A 129 6.28 22.21 -20.02
N ASP A 130 7.22 22.99 -20.55
CA ASP A 130 7.18 24.45 -20.45
C ASP A 130 6.11 25.07 -21.37
N ASN A 131 6.01 24.59 -22.62
CA ASN A 131 4.96 25.02 -23.53
C ASN A 131 4.65 23.94 -24.59
N GLU A 132 3.61 23.16 -24.32
CA GLU A 132 3.12 22.10 -25.22
C GLU A 132 2.69 22.65 -26.59
N THR A 133 1.98 23.78 -26.61
CA THR A 133 1.46 24.38 -27.86
C THR A 133 2.60 24.84 -28.78
N ALA A 134 3.65 25.44 -28.22
CA ALA A 134 4.83 25.85 -28.97
C ALA A 134 5.62 24.64 -29.48
N ALA A 135 5.77 23.60 -28.66
CA ALA A 135 6.45 22.37 -29.07
C ALA A 135 5.73 21.66 -30.23
N ALA A 136 4.39 21.62 -30.18
CA ALA A 136 3.56 21.08 -31.24
C ALA A 136 3.66 21.90 -32.54
N ALA A 137 3.67 23.24 -32.45
CA ALA A 137 3.85 24.14 -33.59
C ALA A 137 5.22 23.96 -34.29
N MET A 138 6.25 23.58 -33.54
CA MET A 138 7.59 23.24 -34.06
C MET A 138 7.68 21.83 -34.67
N GLY A 139 6.54 21.16 -34.91
CA GLY A 139 6.46 19.85 -35.56
C GLY A 139 6.84 18.67 -34.66
N LYS A 140 6.90 18.86 -33.33
CA LYS A 140 7.14 17.73 -32.40
C LYS A 140 5.82 17.01 -32.11
N ASN A 141 5.84 15.69 -32.24
CA ASN A 141 4.69 14.86 -31.87
C ASN A 141 4.62 14.70 -30.34
N VAL A 142 3.81 15.53 -29.67
CA VAL A 142 3.68 15.52 -28.20
C VAL A 142 3.04 14.23 -27.71
N THR A 143 1.99 13.74 -28.37
CA THR A 143 1.26 12.52 -28.00
C THR A 143 2.16 11.29 -27.93
N SER A 144 3.02 11.09 -28.92
CA SER A 144 3.98 9.98 -28.94
C SER A 144 4.98 10.07 -27.79
N ARG A 145 5.34 11.28 -27.37
CA ARG A 145 6.26 11.50 -26.26
C ARG A 145 5.62 11.26 -24.90
N HIS A 146 4.37 11.68 -24.70
CA HIS A 146 3.59 11.31 -23.51
C HIS A 146 3.44 9.79 -23.39
N LEU A 147 3.17 9.09 -24.50
CA LEU A 147 3.08 7.63 -24.49
C LEU A 147 4.41 6.97 -24.09
N GLN A 148 5.55 7.46 -24.59
CA GLN A 148 6.87 6.94 -24.19
C GLN A 148 7.12 7.10 -22.69
N VAL A 149 6.81 8.28 -22.13
CA VAL A 149 6.94 8.54 -20.68
C VAL A 149 6.03 7.62 -19.88
N PHE A 150 4.78 7.42 -20.34
CA PHE A 150 3.82 6.55 -19.69
C PHE A 150 4.28 5.08 -19.65
N ILE A 151 4.82 4.56 -20.76
CA ILE A 151 5.36 3.20 -20.85
C ILE A 151 6.56 3.04 -19.90
N LEU A 152 7.49 4.00 -19.91
CA LEU A 152 8.66 3.98 -19.02
C LEU A 152 8.25 4.05 -17.55
N GLY A 153 7.32 4.93 -17.19
CA GLY A 153 6.78 5.02 -15.84
C GLY A 153 6.10 3.72 -15.40
N SER A 154 5.28 3.13 -16.26
CA SER A 154 4.60 1.86 -16.00
C SER A 154 5.58 0.71 -15.79
N ALA A 155 6.68 0.67 -16.57
CA ALA A 155 7.73 -0.32 -16.39
C ALA A 155 8.42 -0.20 -15.02
N VAL A 156 8.75 1.03 -14.60
CA VAL A 156 9.37 1.29 -13.28
C VAL A 156 8.41 0.92 -12.15
N VAL A 157 7.13 1.28 -12.25
CA VAL A 157 6.10 0.91 -11.26
C VAL A 157 5.90 -0.60 -11.21
N GLY A 158 5.96 -1.30 -12.35
CA GLY A 158 5.89 -2.76 -12.40
C GLY A 158 7.05 -3.44 -11.67
N ILE A 159 8.28 -2.93 -11.84
CA ILE A 159 9.46 -3.41 -11.09
C ILE A 159 9.28 -3.17 -9.59
N ALA A 160 8.83 -1.98 -9.19
CA ALA A 160 8.57 -1.66 -7.78
C ALA A 160 7.50 -2.57 -7.16
N GLY A 161 6.43 -2.87 -7.90
CA GLY A 161 5.39 -3.81 -7.47
C GLY A 161 5.93 -5.23 -7.28
N ALA A 162 6.75 -5.72 -8.22
CA ALA A 162 7.40 -7.03 -8.10
C ALA A 162 8.33 -7.10 -6.88
N MET A 163 9.08 -6.04 -6.59
CA MET A 163 9.93 -5.96 -5.39
C MET A 163 9.09 -6.02 -4.11
N LEU A 164 7.98 -5.28 -4.05
CA LEU A 164 7.09 -5.25 -2.89
C LEU A 164 6.49 -6.63 -2.60
N THR A 165 5.94 -7.31 -3.62
CA THR A 165 5.33 -8.65 -3.44
C THR A 165 6.37 -9.71 -3.06
N THR A 166 7.60 -9.57 -3.53
CA THR A 166 8.69 -10.48 -3.16
C THR A 166 9.14 -10.27 -1.71
N LEU A 167 9.14 -9.02 -1.22
CA LEU A 167 9.42 -8.70 0.18
C LEU A 167 8.34 -9.26 1.11
N ASP A 168 7.07 -9.06 0.76
CA ASP A 168 5.94 -9.53 1.56
C ASP A 168 5.77 -11.06 1.49
N GLY A 169 6.34 -11.72 0.48
CA GLY A 169 6.29 -13.17 0.28
C GLY A 169 4.91 -13.73 -0.12
N GLN A 170 3.91 -12.85 -0.18
CA GLN A 170 2.55 -13.18 -0.57
C GLN A 170 1.88 -11.98 -1.24
N PHE A 171 0.98 -12.25 -2.18
CA PHE A 171 0.12 -11.24 -2.77
C PHE A 171 -1.29 -11.37 -2.19
N ASN A 172 -1.69 -10.40 -1.37
CA ASN A 172 -3.02 -10.31 -0.75
C ASN A 172 -3.77 -9.07 -1.29
N PRO A 173 -4.69 -9.23 -2.26
CA PRO A 173 -5.33 -8.12 -2.95
C PRO A 173 -6.15 -7.16 -2.06
N PRO A 174 -6.92 -7.65 -1.07
CA PRO A 174 -7.58 -6.79 -0.07
C PRO A 174 -6.67 -5.79 0.66
N THR A 175 -5.37 -6.07 0.79
CA THR A 175 -4.43 -5.18 1.47
C THR A 175 -4.13 -3.92 0.66
N TYR A 176 -4.28 -3.96 -0.67
CA TYR A 176 -3.98 -2.87 -1.59
C TYR A 176 -5.12 -1.85 -1.68
N GLN A 177 -5.40 -1.19 -0.56
CA GLN A 177 -6.41 -0.14 -0.51
C GLN A 177 -5.93 1.12 -1.24
N PRO A 178 -6.66 1.62 -2.26
CA PRO A 178 -6.24 2.78 -3.04
C PRO A 178 -5.94 4.00 -2.17
N LEU A 179 -6.82 4.31 -1.21
CA LEU A 179 -6.66 5.44 -0.29
C LEU A 179 -5.34 5.38 0.51
N ARG A 180 -4.82 4.19 0.80
CA ARG A 180 -3.56 4.03 1.54
C ARG A 180 -2.36 4.16 0.63
N PHE A 181 -2.36 3.49 -0.53
CA PHE A 181 -1.16 3.43 -1.39
C PHE A 181 -1.04 4.63 -2.33
N THR A 182 -2.11 5.03 -3.01
CA THR A 182 -2.02 6.11 -4.02
C THR A 182 -1.78 7.44 -3.33
N PHE A 183 -2.55 7.76 -2.29
CA PHE A 183 -2.39 8.99 -1.52
C PHE A 183 -0.99 9.11 -0.94
N LEU A 184 -0.46 8.02 -0.35
CA LEU A 184 0.87 8.04 0.27
C LEU A 184 1.98 8.26 -0.77
N ILE A 185 1.89 7.64 -1.95
CA ILE A 185 2.83 7.90 -3.05
C ILE A 185 2.75 9.35 -3.53
N TRP A 186 1.55 9.92 -3.65
CA TRP A 186 1.39 11.34 -3.97
C TRP A 186 2.06 12.24 -2.93
N VAL A 187 1.87 11.94 -1.65
CA VAL A 187 2.52 12.67 -0.55
C VAL A 187 4.05 12.55 -0.62
N MET A 188 4.59 11.36 -0.89
CA MET A 188 6.04 11.16 -1.11
C MET A 188 6.57 12.06 -2.23
N VAL A 189 5.88 12.13 -3.36
CA VAL A 189 6.30 12.94 -4.52
C VAL A 189 6.18 14.44 -4.24
N ILE A 190 5.11 14.88 -3.59
CA ILE A 190 4.91 16.31 -3.23
C ILE A 190 6.02 16.77 -2.28
N ILE A 191 6.34 15.95 -1.27
CA ILE A 191 7.37 16.26 -0.27
C ILE A 191 8.75 16.25 -0.90
N GLY A 192 9.04 15.25 -1.73
CA GLY A 192 10.31 15.14 -2.43
C GLY A 192 10.54 16.25 -3.47
N GLY A 193 9.46 16.65 -4.16
CA GLY A 193 9.49 17.57 -5.29
C GLY A 193 9.41 16.82 -6.62
N ALA A 194 8.38 17.10 -7.43
CA ALA A 194 8.10 16.41 -8.68
C ALA A 194 9.11 16.67 -9.82
N GLY A 195 10.01 17.65 -9.66
CA GLY A 195 10.95 18.08 -10.70
C GLY A 195 12.37 17.54 -10.56
N ASN A 196 12.66 16.74 -9.53
CA ASN A 196 14.00 16.19 -9.30
C ASN A 196 13.94 14.72 -8.85
N ASN A 197 14.68 13.84 -9.54
CA ASN A 197 14.76 12.42 -9.22
C ASN A 197 15.28 12.17 -7.79
N TRP A 198 16.30 12.94 -7.37
CA TRP A 198 16.83 12.84 -6.00
C TRP A 198 15.82 13.32 -4.95
N GLY A 199 15.02 14.33 -5.30
CA GLY A 199 13.91 14.79 -4.48
C GLY A 199 12.90 13.68 -4.27
N ALA A 200 12.47 13.00 -5.33
CA ALA A 200 11.52 11.88 -5.25
C ALA A 200 12.01 10.74 -4.33
N VAL A 201 13.30 10.38 -4.39
CA VAL A 201 13.89 9.36 -3.51
C VAL A 201 13.88 9.81 -2.06
N LEU A 202 14.30 11.04 -1.80
CA LEU A 202 14.32 11.59 -0.44
C LEU A 202 12.91 11.71 0.14
N GLY A 203 11.93 12.13 -0.67
CA GLY A 203 10.52 12.20 -0.26
C GLY A 203 9.94 10.82 0.08
N GLY A 204 10.26 9.80 -0.73
CA GLY A 204 9.95 8.41 -0.44
C GLY A 204 10.54 7.93 0.88
N PHE A 205 11.84 8.16 1.09
CA PHE A 205 12.54 7.78 2.31
C PHE A 205 11.98 8.46 3.56
N ILE A 206 11.76 9.77 3.51
CA ILE A 206 11.24 10.56 4.65
C ILE A 206 9.85 10.08 5.05
N ILE A 207 8.93 9.94 4.09
CA ILE A 207 7.58 9.50 4.42
C ILE A 207 7.57 8.07 4.94
N TRP A 208 8.38 7.18 4.35
CA TRP A 208 8.49 5.82 4.86
C TRP A 208 9.08 5.79 6.28
N PHE A 209 10.09 6.61 6.57
CA PHE A 209 10.66 6.75 7.91
C PHE A 209 9.61 7.23 8.92
N PHE A 210 8.90 8.32 8.61
CA PHE A 210 7.82 8.81 9.46
C PHE A 210 6.66 7.82 9.58
N TRP A 211 6.39 7.01 8.55
CA TRP A 211 5.36 5.98 8.60
C TRP A 211 5.67 4.92 9.66
N ILE A 212 6.94 4.50 9.75
CA ILE A 212 7.40 3.54 10.74
C ILE A 212 7.46 4.18 12.13
N GLU A 213 8.02 5.38 12.23
CA GLU A 213 8.18 6.08 13.51
C GLU A 213 6.85 6.62 14.08
N ALA A 214 5.82 6.80 13.26
CA ALA A 214 4.54 7.33 13.73
C ALA A 214 3.84 6.43 14.77
N GLU A 215 4.03 5.11 14.70
CA GLU A 215 3.49 4.18 15.69
C GLU A 215 4.19 4.28 17.06
N PRO A 216 5.53 4.12 17.17
CA PRO A 216 6.21 4.27 18.45
C PRO A 216 6.08 5.68 19.03
N ILE A 217 6.10 6.73 18.20
CA ILE A 217 5.84 8.11 18.66
C ILE A 217 4.42 8.24 19.19
N GLY A 218 3.43 7.67 18.51
CA GLY A 218 2.04 7.69 18.94
C GLY A 218 1.85 6.97 20.29
N LEU A 219 2.44 5.79 20.44
CA LEU A 219 2.41 5.02 21.68
C LEU A 219 3.14 5.75 22.82
N TRP A 220 4.31 6.33 22.53
CA TRP A 220 5.05 7.12 23.51
C TRP A 220 4.26 8.34 23.97
N LEU A 221 3.66 9.09 23.04
CA LEU A 221 2.84 10.27 23.35
C LEU A 221 1.62 9.90 24.20
N MET A 222 0.88 8.85 23.80
CA MET A 222 -0.28 8.39 24.57
C MET A 222 0.14 7.85 25.94
N GLY A 223 1.27 7.15 26.04
CA GLY A 223 1.85 6.73 27.31
C GLY A 223 2.24 7.90 28.21
N ALA A 224 2.83 8.96 27.64
CA ALA A 224 3.19 10.16 28.38
C ALA A 224 1.95 10.92 28.89
N LEU A 225 0.93 11.10 28.04
CA LEU A 225 -0.33 11.77 28.39
C LEU A 225 -1.14 10.99 29.43
N THR A 226 -1.06 9.66 29.42
CA THR A 226 -1.79 8.77 30.35
C THR A 226 -0.94 8.31 31.55
N SER A 227 0.27 8.84 31.71
CA SER A 227 1.22 8.47 32.77
C SER A 227 0.67 8.69 34.18
N GLY A 228 -0.23 9.66 34.36
CA GLY A 228 -0.91 9.95 35.63
C GLY A 228 -2.20 9.18 35.87
N MET A 229 -2.63 8.30 34.96
CA MET A 229 -3.90 7.57 35.05
C MET A 229 -3.69 6.09 35.42
N ALA A 230 -4.62 5.55 36.19
CA ALA A 230 -4.62 4.13 36.58
C ALA A 230 -4.60 3.22 35.33
N PRO A 231 -3.88 2.07 35.37
CA PRO A 231 -3.71 1.18 34.21
C PRO A 231 -5.02 0.63 33.63
N ASP A 232 -6.05 0.52 34.46
CA ASP A 232 -7.39 -0.02 34.18
C ASP A 232 -8.41 1.05 33.80
N HIS A 233 -8.02 2.33 33.74
CA HIS A 233 -8.94 3.40 33.39
C HIS A 233 -9.38 3.28 31.92
N TRP A 234 -10.70 3.25 31.70
CA TRP A 234 -11.34 3.13 30.37
C TRP A 234 -10.77 4.07 29.29
N LEU A 235 -10.31 5.25 29.68
CA LEU A 235 -9.82 6.31 28.83
C LEU A 235 -8.39 6.02 28.38
N ARG A 236 -7.58 5.43 29.26
CA ARG A 236 -6.20 5.03 28.93
C ARG A 236 -6.20 3.88 27.94
N LEU A 237 -7.04 2.87 28.17
CA LEU A 237 -7.22 1.75 27.23
C LEU A 237 -7.70 2.25 25.87
N HIS A 238 -8.72 3.11 25.84
CA HIS A 238 -9.23 3.69 24.60
C HIS A 238 -8.19 4.54 23.84
N LEU A 239 -7.39 5.36 24.55
CA LEU A 239 -6.34 6.19 23.96
C LEU A 239 -5.16 5.36 23.40
N ILE A 240 -4.80 4.27 24.08
CA ILE A 240 -3.74 3.36 23.61
C ILE A 240 -4.22 2.57 22.38
N GLU A 241 -5.46 2.08 22.37
CA GLU A 241 -6.03 1.44 21.17
C GLU A 241 -6.16 2.42 20.01
N SER A 242 -6.48 3.68 20.30
CA SER A 242 -6.55 4.75 19.30
C SER A 242 -5.17 5.14 18.74
N ALA A 243 -4.07 4.76 19.40
CA ALA A 243 -2.72 5.07 18.95
C ALA A 243 -2.41 4.48 17.56
N ALA A 244 -3.04 3.37 17.17
CA ALA A 244 -2.88 2.80 15.82
C ALA A 244 -3.36 3.75 14.71
N HIS A 245 -4.37 4.59 15.00
CA HIS A 245 -4.90 5.59 14.08
C HIS A 245 -4.01 6.84 13.98
N MET A 246 -3.06 7.02 14.91
CA MET A 246 -2.12 8.14 14.91
C MET A 246 -1.23 8.14 13.67
N ARG A 247 -0.99 6.99 13.02
CA ARG A 247 -0.24 6.94 11.76
C ARG A 247 -0.81 7.89 10.72
N LEU A 248 -2.13 7.89 10.51
CA LEU A 248 -2.78 8.75 9.53
C LEU A 248 -2.73 10.23 9.93
N LEU A 249 -2.89 10.51 11.24
CA LEU A 249 -2.80 11.86 11.78
C LEU A 249 -1.39 12.43 11.58
N THR A 250 -0.35 11.66 11.92
CA THR A 250 1.04 12.04 11.72
C THR A 250 1.35 12.26 10.23
N MET A 251 0.84 11.43 9.33
CA MET A 251 1.01 11.65 7.88
C MET A 251 0.35 12.96 7.43
N GLY A 252 -0.87 13.25 7.89
CA GLY A 252 -1.56 14.51 7.60
C GLY A 252 -0.80 15.72 8.15
N LEU A 253 -0.27 15.62 9.37
CA LEU A 253 0.55 16.66 9.99
C LEU A 253 1.86 16.88 9.21
N VAL A 254 2.57 15.82 8.83
CA VAL A 254 3.79 15.89 8.02
C VAL A 254 3.50 16.56 6.68
N LEU A 255 2.39 16.19 6.03
CA LEU A 255 1.96 16.82 4.79
C LEU A 255 1.72 18.33 4.99
N LEU A 256 0.98 18.72 6.04
CA LEU A 256 0.72 20.13 6.34
C LEU A 256 2.01 20.92 6.61
N LEU A 257 2.94 20.33 7.37
CA LEU A 257 4.23 20.95 7.67
C LEU A 257 5.05 21.13 6.39
N VAL A 258 5.13 20.11 5.54
CA VAL A 258 5.91 20.22 4.30
C VAL A 258 5.27 21.23 3.34
N LEU A 259 3.94 21.23 3.19
CA LEU A 259 3.26 22.25 2.39
C LEU A 259 3.48 23.66 2.95
N ARG A 260 3.59 23.80 4.28
CA ARG A 260 3.82 25.09 4.94
C ARG A 260 5.24 25.62 4.76
N PHE A 261 6.25 24.74 4.86
CA PHE A 261 7.67 25.14 4.91
C PHE A 261 8.43 24.92 3.59
N ALA A 262 8.03 23.96 2.77
CA ALA A 262 8.69 23.61 1.51
C ALA A 262 7.67 23.38 0.37
N PRO A 263 6.95 24.42 -0.09
CA PRO A 263 5.90 24.30 -1.10
C PRO A 263 6.39 23.87 -2.49
N ARG A 264 7.71 23.86 -2.73
CA ARG A 264 8.35 23.37 -3.97
C ARG A 264 8.97 21.98 -3.82
N GLY A 265 8.75 21.32 -2.68
CA GLY A 265 9.45 20.11 -2.27
C GLY A 265 10.80 20.40 -1.60
N LEU A 266 11.37 19.39 -0.95
CA LEU A 266 12.62 19.50 -0.19
C LEU A 266 13.84 19.78 -1.08
N ILE A 267 13.88 19.22 -2.29
CA ILE A 267 14.94 19.48 -3.27
C ILE A 267 14.31 19.98 -4.57
N PRO A 268 14.11 21.31 -4.72
CA PRO A 268 13.48 21.86 -5.90
C PRO A 268 14.36 21.67 -7.14
N GLU A 269 13.70 21.60 -8.30
CA GLU A 269 14.35 21.53 -9.61
C GLU A 269 15.23 22.78 -9.85
N VAL A 270 16.50 22.57 -10.19
CA VAL A 270 17.40 23.65 -10.58
C VAL A 270 17.00 24.11 -11.97
N LYS A 271 16.29 25.24 -12.07
CA LYS A 271 16.06 25.92 -13.35
C LYS A 271 17.41 26.39 -13.90
N ARG A 272 17.82 25.84 -15.04
CA ARG A 272 18.99 26.28 -15.81
C ARG A 272 18.53 27.00 -17.07
#